data_AF-A0A8J7R109-F1
#
_entry.id   AF-A0A8J7R109-F1
#
_cell.length_a   1.000
_cell.length_b   1.000
_cell.length_c   1.000
_cell.angle_alpha   90.00
_cell.angle_beta   90.00
_cell.angle_gamma   90.00
#
_symmetry.space_group_name_H-M   'P 1'
#
loop_
_entity.id
_entity.type
_entity.pdbx_description
1 polymer ?
#
loop_
_entity_poly.entity_id
_entity_poly.type
_entity_poly.pdbx_seq_one_letter_code
_entity_poly.pdbx_strand_id
1 'polypeptide(L)'
;MQTRYLAAGFLGLVGLVLAIIAYAGPLGNTGVDGTLGALLALIGALVTCLGAGLLAFRKLPSRPVVIAVLVVAAVLTAIAGYFLMQFALAVVMAAAALALVAAPFLSSHRRAV
;
A
#
# COMPACT_ATOMS: atom_id res chain seq x y z
N MET A 1 7.55 18.51 8.68
CA MET A 1 8.32 17.29 8.33
C MET A 1 7.36 16.15 8.02
N GLN A 2 7.31 15.79 6.74
CA GLN A 2 6.42 14.80 6.10
C GLN A 2 6.90 13.34 6.28
N THR A 3 7.86 13.11 7.19
CA THR A 3 8.56 11.84 7.44
C THR A 3 7.62 10.67 7.79
N ARG A 4 6.40 10.97 8.25
CA ARG A 4 5.42 9.99 8.74
C ARG A 4 4.78 9.16 7.63
N TYR A 5 4.63 9.75 6.44
CA TYR A 5 4.10 9.04 5.26
C TYR A 5 5.22 8.43 4.41
N LEU A 6 6.50 8.71 4.71
CA LEU A 6 7.62 8.08 4.01
C LEU A 6 7.68 6.57 4.28
N ALA A 7 7.33 6.12 5.49
CA ALA A 7 7.25 4.68 5.78
C ALA A 7 6.15 4.01 4.95
N ALA A 8 4.95 4.61 4.89
CA ALA A 8 3.85 4.11 4.07
C ALA A 8 4.17 4.19 2.56
N GLY A 9 4.85 5.25 2.12
CA GLY A 9 5.30 5.41 0.74
C GLY A 9 6.37 4.40 0.35
N PHE A 10 7.34 4.15 1.23
CA PHE A 10 8.37 3.12 1.04
C PHE A 10 7.76 1.72 0.99
N LEU A 11 6.88 1.39 1.94
CA LEU A 11 6.14 0.12 1.94
C LEU A 11 5.25 -0.03 0.69
N GLY A 12 4.59 1.05 0.27
CA GLY A 12 3.82 1.06 -0.98
C GLY A 12 4.69 0.85 -2.20
N LEU A 13 5.90 1.41 -2.23
CA LEU A 13 6.86 1.23 -3.33
C LEU A 13 7.40 -0.21 -3.36
N VAL A 14 7.75 -0.78 -2.20
CA VAL A 14 8.14 -2.19 -2.09
C VAL A 14 6.98 -3.10 -2.50
N GLY A 15 5.76 -2.82 -2.05
CA GLY A 15 4.54 -3.54 -2.43
C GLY A 15 4.26 -3.46 -3.93
N LEU A 16 4.50 -2.30 -4.56
CA LEU A 16 4.37 -2.10 -6.00
C LEU A 16 5.40 -2.93 -6.78
N VAL A 17 6.65 -2.94 -6.34
CA VAL A 17 7.70 -3.78 -6.97
C VAL A 17 7.34 -5.26 -6.87
N LEU A 18 6.88 -5.71 -5.70
CA LEU A 18 6.40 -7.08 -5.51
C LEU A 18 5.19 -7.38 -6.39
N ALA A 19 4.27 -6.44 -6.56
CA ALA A 19 3.09 -6.61 -7.40
C ALA A 19 3.46 -6.67 -8.90
N ILE A 20 4.47 -5.91 -9.32
CA ILE A 20 5.01 -5.99 -10.68
C ILE A 20 5.66 -7.35 -10.93
N ILE A 21 6.47 -7.83 -9.98
CA ILE A 21 7.10 -9.16 -10.06
C ILE A 21 6.03 -10.26 -10.10
N ALA A 22 5.00 -10.13 -9.26
CA ALA A 22 3.84 -11.02 -9.21
C ALA A 22 3.05 -11.08 -10.52
N TYR A 23 2.95 -9.96 -11.23
CA TYR A 23 2.18 -9.88 -12.47
C TYR A 23 3.02 -10.28 -13.69
N ALA A 24 4.26 -9.79 -13.78
CA ALA A 24 5.14 -10.02 -14.93
C ALA A 24 5.81 -11.41 -14.92
N GLY A 25 5.73 -12.15 -13.81
CA GLY A 25 6.21 -13.52 -13.70
C GLY A 25 7.70 -13.78 -13.95
N PRO A 26 8.68 -12.84 -13.80
CA PRO A 26 10.09 -13.15 -14.07
C PRO A 26 10.68 -14.21 -13.14
N LEU A 27 9.96 -14.60 -12.08
CA LEU A 27 10.32 -15.68 -11.15
C LEU A 27 9.49 -16.96 -11.32
N GLY A 28 8.55 -17.02 -12.28
CA GLY A 28 7.90 -18.24 -12.79
C GLY A 28 7.29 -19.21 -11.78
N ASN A 29 6.87 -18.77 -10.59
CA ASN A 29 6.62 -19.70 -9.47
C ASN A 29 5.31 -19.49 -8.70
N THR A 30 4.34 -18.73 -9.23
CA THR A 30 3.07 -18.55 -8.50
C THR A 30 1.89 -19.34 -9.07
N GLY A 31 1.95 -19.76 -10.35
CA GLY A 31 0.83 -20.47 -10.98
C GLY A 31 -0.42 -19.59 -11.18
N VAL A 32 -0.33 -18.30 -10.85
CA VAL A 32 -1.41 -17.30 -10.94
C VAL A 32 -0.91 -16.02 -11.66
N ASP A 33 0.25 -16.11 -12.30
CA ASP A 33 0.88 -15.06 -13.10
C ASP A 33 -0.04 -14.65 -14.27
N GLY A 34 -0.22 -13.34 -14.50
CA GLY A 34 -1.08 -12.82 -15.57
C GLY A 34 -2.60 -12.94 -15.33
N THR A 35 -3.05 -13.39 -14.15
CA THR A 35 -4.49 -13.45 -13.84
C THR A 35 -5.10 -12.09 -13.47
N LEU A 36 -6.42 -12.00 -13.53
CA LEU A 36 -7.17 -10.82 -13.08
C LEU A 36 -6.88 -10.45 -11.62
N GLY A 37 -6.61 -11.45 -10.76
CA GLY A 37 -6.24 -11.23 -9.35
C GLY A 37 -4.88 -10.53 -9.21
N ALA A 38 -3.88 -10.95 -9.99
CA ALA A 38 -2.56 -10.31 -10.01
C ALA A 38 -2.63 -8.87 -10.55
N LEU A 39 -3.46 -8.63 -11.58
CA LEU A 39 -3.68 -7.28 -12.12
C LEU A 39 -4.38 -6.37 -11.10
N LEU A 40 -5.37 -6.89 -10.37
CA LEU A 40 -6.06 -6.15 -9.31
C LEU A 40 -5.10 -5.80 -8.16
N ALA A 41 -4.22 -6.72 -7.79
CA ALA A 41 -3.19 -6.48 -6.79
C ALA A 41 -2.19 -5.40 -7.24
N LEU A 42 -1.81 -5.39 -8.53
CA LEU A 42 -0.94 -4.37 -9.11
C LEU A 42 -1.59 -2.98 -9.09
N ILE A 43 -2.85 -2.88 -9.48
CA ILE A 43 -3.61 -1.61 -9.40
C ILE A 43 -3.71 -1.14 -7.94
N GLY A 44 -4.05 -2.03 -7.02
CA GLY A 44 -4.16 -1.68 -5.60
C GLY A 44 -2.85 -1.22 -4.98
N ALA A 45 -1.73 -1.88 -5.32
CA ALA A 45 -0.39 -1.47 -4.90
C ALA A 45 0.01 -0.10 -5.49
N LEU A 46 -0.31 0.13 -6.76
CA LEU A 46 -0.01 1.39 -7.46
C LEU A 46 -0.81 2.56 -6.87
N VAL A 47 -2.11 2.38 -6.61
CA VAL A 47 -2.96 3.37 -5.95
C VAL A 47 -2.44 3.67 -4.54
N THR A 48 -2.07 2.64 -3.79
CA THR A 48 -1.52 2.80 -2.43
C THR A 48 -0.20 3.58 -2.44
N CYS A 49 0.72 3.23 -3.34
CA CYS A 49 2.01 3.91 -3.49
C CYS A 49 1.83 5.38 -3.90
N LEU A 50 1.04 5.65 -4.94
CA LEU A 50 0.81 7.00 -5.43
C LEU A 50 0.05 7.85 -4.40
N GLY A 51 -0.96 7.29 -3.74
CA GLY A 51 -1.72 8.03 -2.73
C GLY A 51 -0.90 8.32 -1.46
N ALA A 52 -0.07 7.38 -1.02
CA ALA A 52 0.87 7.62 0.08
C ALA A 52 1.90 8.69 -0.28
N GLY A 53 2.43 8.67 -1.51
CA GLY A 53 3.29 9.73 -2.04
C GLY A 53 2.57 11.08 -2.12
N LEU A 54 1.35 11.11 -2.63
CA LEU A 54 0.56 12.34 -2.74
C LEU A 54 0.26 12.96 -1.37
N LEU A 55 -0.07 12.13 -0.37
CA LEU A 55 -0.24 12.55 1.02
C LEU A 55 1.07 13.05 1.65
N ALA A 56 2.20 12.48 1.25
CA ALA A 56 3.51 12.93 1.67
C ALA A 56 3.81 14.34 1.11
N PHE A 57 3.57 14.62 -0.17
CA PHE A 57 3.98 15.88 -0.81
C PHE A 57 2.93 17.01 -0.79
N ARG A 58 1.63 16.70 -0.81
CA ARG A 58 0.54 17.69 -0.93
C ARG A 58 -0.36 17.73 0.31
N LYS A 59 -0.77 18.95 0.70
CA LYS A 59 -1.87 19.15 1.66
C LYS A 59 -3.19 18.98 0.91
N LEU A 60 -3.85 17.85 1.12
CA LEU A 60 -5.16 17.57 0.54
C LEU A 60 -6.28 18.01 1.51
N PRO A 61 -7.35 18.65 1.00
CA PRO A 61 -8.47 19.10 1.83
C PRO A 61 -9.26 17.93 2.44
N SER A 62 -9.32 16.78 1.77
CA SER A 62 -10.05 15.57 2.19
C SER A 62 -9.13 14.43 2.66
N ARG A 63 -8.06 14.76 3.41
CA ARG A 63 -7.09 13.79 3.96
C ARG A 63 -7.68 12.50 4.57
N PRO A 64 -8.70 12.53 5.44
CA PRO A 64 -9.22 11.30 6.05
C PRO A 64 -9.89 10.37 5.04
N VAL A 65 -10.57 10.92 4.03
CA VAL A 65 -11.20 10.13 2.95
C VAL A 65 -10.12 9.46 2.10
N VAL A 66 -9.06 10.20 1.75
CA VAL A 66 -7.93 9.65 0.98
C VAL A 66 -7.24 8.52 1.77
N ILE A 67 -7.01 8.71 3.06
CA ILE A 67 -6.43 7.66 3.92
C ILE A 67 -7.35 6.44 3.96
N ALA A 68 -8.66 6.62 4.15
CA ALA A 68 -9.61 5.50 4.16
C ALA A 68 -9.59 4.72 2.84
N VAL A 69 -9.60 5.41 1.69
CA VAL A 69 -9.50 4.78 0.37
C VAL A 69 -8.18 4.01 0.22
N LEU A 70 -7.06 4.56 0.67
CA LEU A 70 -5.75 3.89 0.58
C LEU A 70 -5.65 2.69 1.51
N VAL A 71 -6.24 2.75 2.70
CA VAL A 71 -6.31 1.62 3.62
C VAL A 71 -7.15 0.50 3.01
N VAL A 72 -8.32 0.83 2.44
CA VAL A 72 -9.17 -0.16 1.74
C VAL A 72 -8.40 -0.78 0.58
N ALA A 73 -7.75 0.03 -0.26
CA ALA A 73 -6.93 -0.45 -1.37
C ALA A 73 -5.82 -1.39 -0.87
N ALA A 74 -5.09 -1.02 0.18
CA ALA A 74 -4.01 -1.82 0.73
C ALA A 74 -4.50 -3.14 1.34
N VAL A 75 -5.62 -3.13 2.06
CA VAL A 75 -6.23 -4.33 2.64
C VAL A 75 -6.73 -5.27 1.55
N LEU A 76 -7.44 -4.75 0.54
CA LEU A 76 -7.90 -5.57 -0.58
C LEU A 76 -6.72 -6.16 -1.36
N THR A 77 -5.63 -5.41 -1.51
CA THR A 77 -4.39 -5.90 -2.14
C THR A 77 -3.73 -7.00 -1.30
N ALA A 78 -3.74 -6.86 0.03
CA ALA A 78 -3.20 -7.89 0.92
C ALA A 78 -4.01 -9.19 0.85
N ILE A 79 -5.34 -9.08 0.82
CA ILE A 79 -6.26 -10.22 0.63
C ILE A 79 -5.99 -10.87 -0.74
N ALA A 80 -5.87 -10.08 -1.81
CA ALA A 80 -5.53 -10.58 -3.13
C ALA A 80 -4.17 -11.32 -3.14
N GLY A 81 -3.15 -10.75 -2.51
CA GLY A 81 -1.83 -11.37 -2.36
C GLY A 81 -1.88 -12.70 -1.60
N TYR A 82 -2.73 -12.81 -0.58
CA TYR A 82 -2.93 -14.05 0.15
C TYR A 82 -3.53 -15.15 -0.74
N PHE A 83 -4.54 -14.82 -1.56
CA PHE A 83 -5.12 -15.76 -2.52
C PHE A 83 -4.17 -16.13 -3.66
N LEU A 84 -3.25 -15.25 -4.03
CA LEU A 84 -2.22 -15.49 -5.04
C LEU A 84 -1.04 -16.32 -4.52
N MET A 85 -1.10 -16.83 -3.28
CA MET A 85 0.02 -17.50 -2.59
C MET A 85 1.27 -16.61 -2.44
N GLN A 86 1.11 -15.29 -2.53
CA GLN A 86 2.18 -14.31 -2.43
C GLN A 86 2.20 -13.68 -1.05
N PHE A 87 2.62 -14.48 -0.06
CA PHE A 87 2.67 -14.06 1.34
C PHE A 87 3.53 -12.81 1.57
N ALA A 88 4.63 -12.66 0.82
CA ALA A 88 5.47 -11.46 0.91
C ALA A 88 4.71 -10.18 0.52
N LEU A 89 3.95 -10.22 -0.58
CA LEU A 89 3.12 -9.09 -1.00
C LEU A 89 1.99 -8.83 0.00
N ALA A 90 1.35 -9.88 0.49
CA ALA A 90 0.30 -9.77 1.50
C ALA A 90 0.79 -9.07 2.78
N VAL A 91 1.95 -9.49 3.29
CA VAL A 91 2.55 -8.92 4.52
C VAL A 91 2.95 -7.46 4.31
N VAL A 92 3.58 -7.13 3.17
CA VAL A 92 3.99 -5.74 2.88
C VAL A 92 2.78 -4.81 2.75
N MET A 93 1.71 -5.26 2.08
CA MET A 93 0.51 -4.46 1.92
C MET A 93 -0.29 -4.34 3.23
N ALA A 94 -0.31 -5.39 4.07
CA ALA A 94 -0.85 -5.30 5.42
C ALA A 94 -0.06 -4.31 6.29
N ALA A 95 1.27 -4.33 6.22
CA ALA A 95 2.11 -3.35 6.91
C ALA A 95 1.87 -1.92 6.40
N ALA A 96 1.68 -1.75 5.08
CA ALA A 96 1.34 -0.46 4.49
C ALA A 96 -0.02 0.07 4.98
N ALA A 97 -1.03 -0.80 5.09
CA ALA A 97 -2.33 -0.46 5.66
C ALA A 97 -2.20 -0.02 7.13
N LEU A 98 -1.47 -0.79 7.94
CA LEU A 98 -1.20 -0.44 9.34
C LEU A 98 -0.47 0.90 9.47
N ALA A 99 0.53 1.16 8.63
CA ALA A 99 1.26 2.43 8.61
C ALA A 99 0.34 3.61 8.26
N LEU A 100 -0.57 3.44 7.30
CA LEU A 100 -1.57 4.46 6.93
C LEU A 100 -2.59 4.73 8.04
N VAL A 101 -3.01 3.68 8.76
CA VAL A 101 -3.92 3.80 9.92
C VAL A 101 -3.22 4.45 11.11
N ALA A 102 -1.94 4.13 11.37
CA ALA A 102 -1.18 4.69 12.49
C ALA A 102 -0.75 6.15 12.27
N ALA A 103 -0.52 6.55 11.01
CA ALA A 103 -0.09 7.90 10.64
C ALA A 103 -0.93 9.06 11.24
N PRO A 104 -2.28 9.04 11.26
CA PRO A 104 -3.09 10.07 11.89
C PRO A 104 -2.95 10.13 13.43
N PHE A 105 -2.79 9.00 14.12
CA PHE A 105 -2.68 8.98 15.59
C PHE A 105 -1.34 9.55 16.10
N LEU A 106 -0.26 9.32 15.36
CA LEU A 106 1.05 9.95 15.61
C LEU A 106 1.06 11.48 15.40
N SER A 107 -0.04 12.06 14.87
CA SER A 107 -0.21 13.51 14.72
C SER A 107 -0.67 14.21 16.00
N SER A 108 -1.39 13.51 16.88
CA SER A 108 -2.09 14.15 18.00
C SER A 108 -1.18 14.55 19.15
N HIS A 109 0.01 13.93 19.26
CA HIS A 109 0.92 14.14 20.39
C HIS A 109 1.84 15.37 20.30
N ARG A 110 1.73 16.22 19.26
CA ARG A 110 2.64 17.36 19.04
C ARG A 110 1.95 18.73 19.09
N ARG A 111 0.82 18.84 19.81
CA ARG A 111 0.05 20.08 19.99
C ARG A 111 -0.27 20.40 21.45
N ALA A 112 0.50 19.84 22.37
CA ALA A 112 0.37 20.08 23.81
C ALA A 112 1.75 20.40 24.39
N VAL A 113 2.38 21.49 23.93
CA VAL A 113 3.36 22.29 24.67
C VAL A 113 3.26 23.71 24.15
#